data_AF-A0A421JW73-F1
#
_entry.id   AF-A0A421JW73-F1
#
_cell.length_a   1.000
_cell.length_b   1.000
_cell.length_c   1.000
_cell.angle_alpha   90.00
_cell.angle_beta   90.00
_cell.angle_gamma   90.00
#
_symmetry.space_group_name_H-M   'P 1'
#
loop_
_entity.id
_entity.type
_entity.pdbx_description
1 polymer ?
#
loop_
_entity_poly.entity_id
_entity_poly.type
_entity_poly.pdbx_seq_one_letter_code
_entity_poly.pdbx_strand_id
1 'polypeptide(L)'
;MAKRNNKQLNKIYSRPLPITLTSQHYGITLPTLYPHNPISWLWFMIRYFQLNICYTVPESKTIDVYWKNGIFKVVDEESMLKLWQSGFFGKGVLSRSEPTWKERVLTRKKTDVDNTDVAMEDLTKKRREERKVFKSTRAELQSLELKQRQGIITDEEVKQLELVRELVQTLRKNQGQKITMEEENNSDSDFEEEQDWEYLEQLEYLQLQLVETFFLKFGLNVINIPGISSSFELFETCCLQYETNIQPNNKFILDYVVYHHFRTLGWCVRSGIKFGTDFLLYKRGPPFTHAEYCVLVMNSEEQQFDWFQMAAKARVIGTVKKIFVLVYIECPSLQEFNEFITTCKDDDDGLVIRNFLSKYKVSEILYRRWSPSRTRD
;
A
#
# COMPACT_ATOMS: atom_id res chain seq x y z
N MET A 1 10.14 -7.79 14.82
CA MET A 1 8.96 -6.89 14.96
C MET A 1 7.94 -7.58 15.82
N ALA A 2 8.17 -7.56 17.14
CA ALA A 2 7.10 -7.68 18.11
C ALA A 2 5.87 -6.88 17.66
N LYS A 3 4.67 -7.44 17.80
CA LYS A 3 3.42 -6.70 17.51
C LYS A 3 3.46 -5.41 18.32
N ARG A 4 3.73 -4.27 17.66
CA ARG A 4 3.66 -2.94 18.28
C ARG A 4 2.31 -2.84 18.99
N ASN A 5 2.32 -2.37 20.23
CA ASN A 5 1.09 -2.24 21.01
C ASN A 5 0.10 -1.35 20.23
N ASN A 6 -1.19 -1.69 20.20
CA ASN A 6 -2.22 -0.89 19.52
C ASN A 6 -2.18 0.59 19.94
N LYS A 7 -1.83 0.90 21.19
CA LYS A 7 -1.65 2.29 21.65
C LYS A 7 -0.49 3.00 20.93
N GLN A 8 0.62 2.31 20.70
CA GLN A 8 1.78 2.84 19.96
C GLN A 8 1.42 3.04 18.48
N LEU A 9 0.75 2.06 17.85
CA LEU A 9 0.28 2.18 16.47
C LEU A 9 -0.68 3.36 16.30
N ASN A 10 -1.61 3.56 17.23
CA ASN A 10 -2.52 4.71 17.23
C ASN A 10 -1.78 6.05 17.32
N LYS A 11 -0.65 6.10 18.03
CA LYS A 11 0.17 7.31 18.15
C LYS A 11 0.91 7.61 16.84
N ILE A 12 1.54 6.58 16.26
CA ILE A 12 2.29 6.67 14.99
C ILE A 12 1.35 7.09 13.85
N TYR A 13 0.25 6.37 13.65
CA TYR A 13 -0.72 6.63 12.58
C TYR A 13 -1.92 7.42 13.09
N SER A 14 -1.65 8.45 13.91
CA SER A 14 -2.68 9.35 14.42
C SER A 14 -3.21 10.29 13.34
N ARG A 15 -2.43 10.51 12.27
CA ARG A 15 -2.75 11.46 11.19
C ARG A 15 -3.12 10.73 9.90
N PRO A 16 -4.26 11.05 9.28
CA PRO A 16 -4.66 10.44 8.01
C PRO A 16 -4.06 11.14 6.78
N LEU A 17 -3.54 12.37 6.93
CA LEU A 17 -3.00 13.20 5.84
C LEU A 17 -1.69 13.88 6.28
N PRO A 18 -0.73 14.11 5.37
CA PRO A 18 0.60 14.69 5.65
C PRO A 18 0.57 16.23 5.73
N ILE A 19 -0.51 16.80 6.26
CA ILE A 19 -0.69 18.24 6.42
C ILE A 19 -0.37 18.68 7.85
N THR A 20 0.24 19.86 7.98
CA THR A 20 0.48 20.50 9.27
C THR A 20 -0.81 21.20 9.70
N LEU A 21 -1.41 20.74 10.80
CA LEU A 21 -2.58 21.41 11.38
C LEU A 21 -2.15 22.56 12.28
N THR A 22 -2.91 23.66 12.26
CA THR A 22 -2.73 24.82 13.16
C THR A 22 -2.68 24.40 14.63
N SER A 23 -3.55 23.46 15.03
CA SER A 23 -3.59 22.90 16.38
C SER A 23 -2.27 22.25 16.80
N GLN A 24 -1.59 21.59 15.86
CA GLN A 24 -0.30 20.95 16.11
C GLN A 24 0.84 21.96 16.11
N HIS A 25 0.87 22.85 15.12
CA HIS A 25 1.96 23.81 14.96
C HIS A 25 2.06 24.74 16.17
N TYR A 26 0.92 25.20 16.68
CA TYR A 26 0.85 26.11 17.83
C TYR A 26 0.56 25.41 19.16
N GLY A 27 0.38 24.08 19.17
CA GLY A 27 0.12 23.30 20.40
C GLY A 27 -1.24 23.59 21.05
N ILE A 28 -2.23 23.99 20.27
CA ILE A 28 -3.55 24.41 20.75
C ILE A 28 -4.57 23.35 20.43
N THR A 29 -5.28 22.90 21.46
CA THR A 29 -6.40 21.99 21.32
C THR A 29 -7.68 22.70 21.72
N LEU A 30 -8.76 22.46 20.98
CA LEU A 30 -10.08 22.91 21.39
C LEU A 30 -10.47 22.14 22.66
N PRO A 31 -10.78 22.83 23.77
CA PRO A 31 -11.15 22.18 25.01
C PRO A 31 -12.49 21.45 24.84
N THR A 32 -12.71 20.41 25.65
CA THR A 32 -14.02 19.75 25.70
C THR A 32 -15.08 20.74 26.17
N LEU A 33 -16.13 20.92 25.37
CA LEU A 33 -17.22 21.82 25.67
C LEU A 33 -18.23 21.15 26.59
N TYR A 34 -18.43 21.69 27.79
CA TYR A 34 -19.45 21.26 28.74
C TYR A 34 -20.68 22.17 28.63
N PRO A 35 -21.81 21.71 28.05
CA PRO A 35 -22.93 22.58 27.69
C PRO A 35 -23.50 23.40 28.86
N HIS A 36 -23.49 22.84 30.07
CA HIS A 36 -24.05 23.45 31.27
C HIS A 36 -23.10 24.42 31.99
N ASN A 37 -21.83 24.52 31.58
CA ASN A 37 -20.83 25.36 32.25
C ASN A 37 -20.51 26.61 31.41
N PRO A 38 -20.92 27.82 31.83
CA PRO A 38 -20.66 29.05 31.07
C PRO A 38 -19.17 29.37 30.96
N ILE A 39 -18.34 28.96 31.93
CA ILE A 39 -16.88 29.14 31.87
C ILE A 39 -16.28 28.22 30.80
N SER A 40 -16.83 27.02 30.61
CA SER A 40 -16.41 26.11 29.54
C SER A 40 -16.68 26.72 28.17
N TRP A 41 -17.83 27.37 27.98
CA TRP A 41 -18.13 28.12 26.77
C TRP A 41 -17.18 29.29 26.56
N LEU A 42 -16.94 30.11 27.57
CA LEU A 42 -16.01 31.24 27.47
C LEU A 42 -14.60 30.76 27.08
N TRP A 43 -14.10 29.72 27.74
CA TRP A 43 -12.79 29.13 27.44
C TRP A 43 -12.73 28.53 26.04
N PHE A 44 -13.77 27.81 25.61
CA PHE A 44 -13.87 27.28 24.25
C PHE A 44 -13.87 28.41 23.22
N MET A 45 -14.65 29.47 23.43
CA MET A 45 -14.74 30.62 22.52
C MET A 45 -13.41 31.37 22.42
N ILE A 46 -12.68 31.55 23.53
CA ILE A 46 -11.33 32.14 23.51
C ILE A 46 -10.39 31.27 22.66
N ARG A 47 -10.38 29.95 22.86
CA ARG A 47 -9.52 29.04 22.08
C ARG A 47 -9.94 28.96 20.60
N TYR A 48 -11.23 28.98 20.32
CA TYR A 48 -11.78 29.02 18.97
C TYR A 48 -11.41 30.32 18.26
N PHE A 49 -11.56 31.46 18.93
CA PHE A 49 -11.16 32.77 18.41
C PHE A 49 -9.65 32.81 18.12
N GLN A 50 -8.84 32.37 19.09
CA GLN A 50 -7.39 32.27 18.92
C GLN A 50 -7.03 31.43 17.68
N LEU A 51 -7.62 30.24 17.54
CA LEU A 51 -7.34 29.32 16.43
C LEU A 51 -7.68 29.89 15.05
N ASN A 52 -8.79 30.62 14.92
CA ASN A 52 -9.28 31.10 13.62
C ASN A 52 -8.78 32.51 13.26
N ILE A 53 -8.44 33.35 14.24
CA ILE A 53 -8.15 34.78 14.01
C ILE A 53 -6.71 35.14 14.40
N CYS A 54 -6.18 34.59 15.49
CA CYS A 54 -4.84 34.97 15.98
C CYS A 54 -3.71 34.19 15.32
N TYR A 55 -3.99 33.01 14.76
CA TYR A 55 -2.98 32.16 14.13
C TYR A 55 -3.17 32.11 12.61
N THR A 56 -2.06 32.23 11.90
CA THR A 56 -2.01 31.99 10.46
C THR A 56 -2.06 30.49 10.20
N VAL A 57 -2.60 30.10 9.03
CA VAL A 57 -2.56 28.70 8.60
C VAL A 57 -1.10 28.33 8.34
N PRO A 58 -0.53 27.33 9.04
CA PRO A 58 0.86 26.97 8.83
C PRO A 58 1.02 26.31 7.46
N GLU A 59 2.06 26.71 6.73
CA GLU A 59 2.45 26.03 5.51
C GLU A 59 3.05 24.66 5.85
N SER A 60 2.64 23.64 5.09
CA SER A 60 3.19 22.30 5.26
C SER A 60 4.54 22.22 4.55
N LYS A 61 5.57 21.70 5.23
CA LYS A 61 6.87 21.41 4.59
C LYS A 61 6.64 20.53 3.36
N THR A 62 7.02 21.05 2.20
CA THR A 62 6.98 20.35 0.93
C THR A 62 7.97 19.19 0.92
N ILE A 63 7.56 18.10 0.29
CA ILE A 63 8.37 16.89 0.15
C ILE A 63 8.81 16.79 -1.30
N ASP A 64 10.12 16.69 -1.53
CA ASP A 64 10.65 16.53 -2.88
C ASP A 64 10.41 15.11 -3.39
N VAL A 65 9.80 15.02 -4.57
CA VAL A 65 9.49 13.79 -5.28
C VAL A 65 10.22 13.82 -6.62
N TYR A 66 11.12 12.87 -6.82
CA TYR A 66 11.88 12.77 -8.07
C TYR A 66 11.09 11.95 -9.10
N TRP A 67 10.97 12.50 -10.30
CA TRP A 67 10.35 11.81 -11.43
C TRP A 67 11.42 11.26 -12.37
N LYS A 68 11.44 9.94 -12.58
CA LYS A 68 12.36 9.28 -13.51
C LYS A 68 11.75 8.00 -14.08
N ASN A 69 11.81 7.84 -15.40
CA ASN A 69 11.31 6.66 -16.14
C ASN A 69 9.82 6.36 -15.82
N GLY A 70 8.97 7.38 -15.75
CA GLY A 70 7.56 7.23 -15.41
C GLY A 70 7.27 6.96 -13.93
N ILE A 71 8.29 6.85 -13.07
CA ILE A 71 8.14 6.51 -11.66
C ILE A 71 8.39 7.76 -10.80
N PHE A 72 7.47 8.03 -9.87
CA PHE A 72 7.61 9.05 -8.83
C PHE A 72 8.22 8.44 -7.57
N LYS A 73 9.37 8.97 -7.12
CA LYS A 73 10.20 8.41 -6.06
C LYS A 73 10.47 9.43 -4.96
N VAL A 74 10.28 9.02 -3.72
CA VAL A 74 10.74 9.77 -2.53
C VAL A 74 11.92 9.02 -1.94
N VAL A 75 13.06 9.68 -1.87
CA VAL A 75 14.34 9.07 -1.45
C VAL A 75 14.67 9.42 0.00
N ASP A 76 14.27 10.61 0.46
CA ASP A 76 14.53 11.06 1.83
C ASP A 76 13.79 10.21 2.88
N GLU A 77 14.53 9.75 3.90
CA GLU A 77 14.04 8.83 4.92
C GLU A 77 12.91 9.41 5.76
N GLU A 78 13.05 10.67 6.18
CA GLU A 78 12.03 11.37 6.97
C GLU A 78 10.74 11.53 6.15
N SER A 79 10.87 11.95 4.88
CA SER A 79 9.76 12.14 3.95
C SER A 79 9.03 10.84 3.62
N MET A 80 9.78 9.74 3.41
CA MET A 80 9.21 8.41 3.19
C MET A 80 8.34 7.98 4.38
N LEU A 81 8.88 8.10 5.60
CA LEU A 81 8.15 7.76 6.82
C LEU A 81 6.96 8.69 7.04
N LYS A 82 7.11 10.00 6.81
CA LYS A 82 6.03 10.99 6.97
C LYS A 82 4.85 10.67 6.06
N LEU A 83 5.09 10.41 4.78
CA LEU A 83 4.04 10.05 3.80
C LEU A 83 3.37 8.72 4.15
N TRP A 84 4.14 7.72 4.56
CA TRP A 84 3.57 6.43 4.94
C TRP A 84 2.75 6.53 6.23
N GLN A 85 3.27 7.20 7.26
CA GLN A 85 2.61 7.32 8.57
C GLN A 85 1.40 8.25 8.52
N SER A 86 1.42 9.24 7.61
CA SER A 86 0.38 10.25 7.47
C SER A 86 -0.56 9.96 6.30
N GLY A 87 -1.01 8.71 6.16
CA GLY A 87 -2.02 8.35 5.15
C GLY A 87 -1.70 7.17 4.23
N PHE A 88 -0.61 6.44 4.52
CA PHE A 88 -0.19 5.22 3.82
C PHE A 88 0.08 5.42 2.33
N PHE A 89 0.65 6.58 1.97
CA PHE A 89 0.99 6.89 0.59
C PHE A 89 2.23 6.11 0.14
N GLY A 90 2.23 5.70 -1.12
CA GLY A 90 3.37 5.05 -1.76
C GLY A 90 3.65 3.64 -1.25
N LYS A 91 4.73 3.02 -1.71
CA LYS A 91 5.15 1.69 -1.27
C LYS A 91 6.67 1.60 -1.31
N GLY A 92 7.28 1.09 -0.23
CA GLY A 92 8.70 0.77 -0.23
C GLY A 92 9.02 -0.29 -1.28
N VAL A 93 10.08 -0.08 -2.07
CA VAL A 93 10.46 -1.01 -3.14
C VAL A 93 11.14 -2.27 -2.61
N LEU A 94 11.86 -2.15 -1.49
CA LEU A 94 12.61 -3.26 -0.86
C LEU A 94 11.90 -3.82 0.38
N SER A 95 10.75 -3.24 0.72
CA SER A 95 9.89 -3.63 1.84
C SER A 95 8.50 -4.04 1.35
N ARG A 96 7.74 -4.76 2.19
CA ARG A 96 6.41 -5.23 1.77
C ARG A 96 5.42 -4.08 1.62
N SER A 97 5.55 -3.02 2.41
CA SER A 97 4.61 -1.91 2.52
C SER A 97 5.30 -0.66 3.06
N GLU A 98 5.48 -0.59 4.39
CA GLU A 98 6.22 0.48 5.08
C GLU A 98 7.71 0.42 4.71
N PRO A 99 8.36 1.56 4.42
CA PRO A 99 9.79 1.60 4.09
C PRO A 99 10.62 1.29 5.35
N THR A 100 10.90 0.00 5.56
CA THR A 100 11.57 -0.53 6.76
C THR A 100 12.89 -1.22 6.43
N TRP A 101 13.35 -1.12 5.18
CA TRP A 101 14.52 -1.88 4.72
C TRP A 101 15.77 -1.56 5.54
N LYS A 102 16.08 -0.28 5.76
CA LYS A 102 17.28 0.13 6.52
C LYS A 102 17.21 -0.26 7.98
N GLU A 103 16.08 -0.04 8.64
CA GLU A 103 15.86 -0.55 10.01
C GLU A 103 16.10 -2.06 10.07
N ARG A 104 15.57 -2.84 9.13
CA ARG A 104 15.75 -4.30 9.09
C ARG A 104 17.20 -4.72 8.83
N VAL A 105 17.91 -4.03 7.93
CA VAL A 105 19.33 -4.32 7.65
C VAL A 105 20.17 -4.03 8.89
N LEU A 106 19.94 -2.89 9.55
CA LEU A 106 20.61 -2.54 10.80
C LEU A 106 20.29 -3.54 11.92
N THR A 107 19.03 -3.96 12.06
CA THR A 107 18.65 -4.98 13.04
C THR A 107 19.35 -6.30 12.74
N ARG A 108 19.34 -6.79 11.49
CA ARG A 108 20.02 -8.05 11.14
C ARG A 108 21.51 -8.02 11.50
N LYS A 109 22.19 -6.91 11.17
CA LYS A 109 23.60 -6.71 11.51
C LYS A 109 23.86 -6.66 13.02
N LYS A 110 22.93 -6.09 13.81
CA LYS A 110 23.02 -6.07 15.29
C LYS A 110 22.68 -7.42 15.92
N THR A 111 21.75 -8.18 15.35
CA THR A 111 21.28 -9.47 15.89
C THR A 111 22.23 -10.63 15.64
N ASP A 112 23.26 -10.48 14.80
CA ASP A 112 24.41 -11.41 14.82
C ASP A 112 25.12 -11.41 16.19
N VAL A 113 24.84 -10.41 17.04
CA VAL A 113 25.38 -10.30 18.41
C VAL A 113 24.33 -10.61 19.49
N ASP A 114 23.02 -10.45 19.23
CA ASP A 114 21.97 -10.69 20.23
C ASP A 114 20.63 -11.20 19.64
N ASN A 115 20.20 -12.36 20.12
CA ASN A 115 19.20 -13.26 19.52
C ASN A 115 17.72 -12.91 19.84
N THR A 116 17.33 -11.63 19.94
CA THR A 116 16.05 -11.28 20.61
C THR A 116 14.94 -10.63 19.78
N ASP A 117 15.11 -10.23 18.50
CA ASP A 117 13.99 -9.58 17.77
C ASP A 117 13.97 -9.75 16.23
N VAL A 118 13.54 -10.92 15.73
CA VAL A 118 13.45 -11.19 14.28
C VAL A 118 12.28 -10.44 13.61
N ALA A 119 12.53 -9.80 12.46
CA ALA A 119 11.48 -9.13 11.68
C ALA A 119 10.45 -10.11 11.08
N MET A 120 9.17 -9.69 10.99
CA MET A 120 8.09 -10.53 10.44
C MET A 120 8.31 -10.94 8.97
N GLU A 121 9.02 -10.12 8.21
CA GLU A 121 9.37 -10.40 6.82
C GLU A 121 10.45 -11.47 6.72
N ASP A 122 11.44 -11.47 7.62
CA ASP A 122 12.49 -12.47 7.70
C ASP A 122 11.92 -13.82 8.15
N LEU A 123 11.01 -13.80 9.14
CA LEU A 123 10.21 -14.98 9.48
C LEU A 123 9.39 -15.49 8.28
N THR A 124 8.88 -14.58 7.44
CA THR A 124 8.13 -14.96 6.24
C THR A 124 9.06 -15.54 5.16
N LYS A 125 10.26 -14.99 5.00
CA LYS A 125 11.29 -15.47 4.07
C LYS A 125 11.78 -16.86 4.48
N LYS A 126 12.16 -17.05 5.75
CA LYS A 126 12.54 -18.34 6.31
C LYS A 126 11.43 -19.38 6.12
N ARG A 127 10.18 -19.05 6.45
CA ARG A 127 9.01 -19.93 6.19
C ARG A 127 8.82 -20.24 4.70
N ARG A 128 9.18 -19.34 3.79
CA ARG A 128 9.10 -19.60 2.34
C ARG A 128 10.21 -20.53 1.88
N GLU A 129 11.41 -20.37 2.41
CA GLU A 129 12.56 -21.25 2.14
C GLU A 129 12.28 -22.66 2.66
N GLU A 130 11.84 -22.79 3.92
CA GLU A 130 11.40 -24.06 4.51
C GLU A 130 10.29 -24.72 3.66
N ARG A 131 9.30 -23.95 3.20
CA ARG A 131 8.26 -24.46 2.30
C ARG A 131 8.80 -24.84 0.92
N LYS A 132 9.81 -24.14 0.41
CA LYS A 132 10.44 -24.45 -0.89
C LYS A 132 11.19 -25.77 -0.79
N VAL A 133 12.02 -25.93 0.25
CA VAL A 133 12.74 -27.16 0.56
C VAL A 133 11.75 -28.32 0.76
N PHE A 134 10.71 -28.13 1.57
CA PHE A 134 9.68 -29.17 1.77
C PHE A 134 8.96 -29.57 0.47
N LYS A 135 8.69 -28.61 -0.42
CA LYS A 135 8.06 -28.91 -1.70
C LYS A 135 9.01 -29.62 -2.67
N SER A 136 10.28 -29.24 -2.72
CA SER A 136 11.27 -29.90 -3.57
C SER A 136 11.54 -31.32 -3.10
N THR A 137 11.79 -31.53 -1.79
CA THR A 137 12.01 -32.87 -1.23
C THR A 137 10.79 -33.77 -1.38
N ARG A 138 9.58 -33.23 -1.24
CA ARG A 138 8.35 -34.00 -1.49
C ARG A 138 8.19 -34.37 -2.97
N ALA A 139 8.55 -33.48 -3.91
CA ALA A 139 8.50 -33.78 -5.33
C ALA A 139 9.51 -34.87 -5.73
N GLU A 140 10.71 -34.81 -5.13
CA GLU A 140 11.74 -35.84 -5.26
C GLU A 140 11.29 -37.19 -4.69
N LEU A 141 10.67 -37.20 -3.50
CA LEU A 141 10.08 -38.42 -2.95
C LEU A 141 9.04 -39.03 -3.90
N GLN A 142 8.16 -38.20 -4.47
CA GLN A 142 7.14 -38.64 -5.41
C GLN A 142 7.72 -39.20 -6.71
N SER A 143 8.79 -38.60 -7.24
CA SER A 143 9.43 -39.10 -8.46
C SER A 143 10.12 -40.44 -8.22
N LEU A 144 10.78 -40.62 -7.08
CA LEU A 144 11.38 -41.90 -6.69
C LEU A 144 10.31 -42.99 -6.43
N GLU A 145 9.22 -42.67 -5.74
CA GLU A 145 8.10 -43.59 -5.54
C GLU A 145 7.45 -44.02 -6.87
N LEU A 146 7.36 -43.11 -7.85
CA LEU A 146 6.88 -43.44 -9.20
C LEU A 146 7.84 -44.36 -9.95
N LYS A 147 9.16 -44.11 -9.90
CA LYS A 147 10.17 -45.01 -10.49
C LYS A 147 10.10 -46.41 -9.86
N GLN A 148 9.93 -46.48 -8.54
CA GLN A 148 9.76 -47.76 -7.82
C GLN A 148 8.52 -48.52 -8.33
N ARG A 149 7.38 -47.84 -8.50
CA ARG A 149 6.15 -48.44 -9.03
C ARG A 149 6.27 -48.90 -10.48
N GLN A 150 7.10 -48.22 -11.28
CA GLN A 150 7.38 -48.59 -12.67
C GLN A 150 8.42 -49.72 -12.80
N GLY A 151 9.09 -50.09 -11.70
CA GLY A 151 10.11 -51.15 -11.70
C GLY A 151 11.45 -50.73 -12.34
N ILE A 152 11.70 -49.43 -12.51
CA ILE A 152 12.91 -48.87 -13.16
C ILE A 152 13.91 -48.36 -12.11
N ILE A 153 13.69 -48.67 -10.83
CA ILE A 153 14.49 -48.11 -9.74
C ILE A 153 15.83 -48.84 -9.59
N THR A 154 16.92 -48.10 -9.39
CA THR A 154 18.24 -48.66 -9.08
C THR A 154 18.43 -48.85 -7.57
N ASP A 155 19.37 -49.71 -7.16
CA ASP A 155 19.66 -49.97 -5.73
C ASP A 155 20.12 -48.70 -4.98
N GLU A 156 20.75 -47.75 -5.67
CA GLU A 156 21.12 -46.44 -5.11
C GLU A 156 19.89 -45.55 -4.89
N GLU A 157 18.95 -45.55 -5.84
CA GLU A 157 17.70 -44.79 -5.76
C GLU A 157 16.77 -45.33 -4.66
N VAL A 158 16.83 -46.63 -4.35
CA VAL A 158 16.10 -47.23 -3.22
C VAL A 158 16.59 -46.65 -1.88
N LYS A 159 17.91 -46.52 -1.71
CA LYS A 159 18.50 -45.91 -0.50
C LYS A 159 18.16 -44.42 -0.40
N GLN A 160 18.20 -43.71 -1.54
CA GLN A 160 17.79 -42.30 -1.59
C GLN A 160 16.30 -42.13 -1.24
N LEU A 161 15.43 -43.04 -1.69
CA LEU A 161 14.01 -43.01 -1.37
C LEU A 161 13.76 -43.09 0.14
N GLU A 162 14.48 -43.94 0.87
CA GLU A 162 14.38 -44.03 2.34
C GLU A 162 14.86 -42.75 3.02
N LEU A 163 16.02 -42.23 2.63
CA LEU A 163 16.58 -40.98 3.17
C LEU A 163 15.64 -39.78 2.95
N VAL A 164 15.14 -39.61 1.73
CA VAL A 164 14.24 -38.50 1.39
C VAL A 164 12.90 -38.67 2.14
N ARG A 165 12.42 -39.91 2.35
CA ARG A 165 11.21 -40.19 3.11
C ARG A 165 11.36 -39.75 4.57
N GLU A 166 12.49 -40.05 5.21
CA GLU A 166 12.80 -39.61 6.56
C GLU A 166 12.91 -38.09 6.65
N LEU A 167 13.63 -37.46 5.70
CA LEU A 167 13.77 -36.01 5.63
C LEU A 167 12.41 -35.30 5.48
N VAL A 168 11.49 -35.83 4.68
CA VAL A 168 10.13 -35.27 4.56
C VAL A 168 9.37 -35.39 5.89
N GLN A 169 9.56 -36.48 6.65
CA GLN A 169 8.96 -36.63 7.97
C GLN A 169 9.52 -35.63 8.99
N THR A 170 10.84 -35.41 9.02
CA THR A 170 11.47 -34.44 9.93
C THR A 170 11.01 -33.03 9.60
N LEU A 171 11.03 -32.63 8.32
CA LEU A 171 10.53 -31.32 7.87
C LEU A 171 9.04 -31.13 8.21
N ARG A 172 8.23 -32.18 8.16
CA ARG A 172 6.81 -32.14 8.54
C ARG A 172 6.60 -31.96 10.04
N LYS A 173 7.42 -32.58 10.88
CA LYS A 173 7.41 -32.37 12.34
C LYS A 173 7.81 -30.94 12.69
N ASN A 174 8.82 -30.40 12.02
CA ASN A 174 9.34 -29.06 12.28
C ASN A 174 8.36 -27.93 11.88
N GLN A 175 7.45 -28.16 10.94
CA GLN A 175 6.41 -27.18 10.57
C GLN A 175 5.40 -26.86 11.70
N GLY A 176 5.30 -27.72 12.73
CA GLY A 176 4.37 -27.57 13.84
C GLY A 176 4.95 -26.90 15.10
N GLN A 177 6.28 -26.82 15.23
CA GLN A 177 6.92 -26.17 16.37
C GLN A 177 6.98 -24.65 16.17
N LYS A 178 6.65 -23.89 17.23
CA LYS A 178 7.01 -22.47 17.28
C LYS A 178 8.54 -22.39 17.15
N ILE A 179 9.01 -21.60 16.20
CA ILE A 179 10.45 -21.33 16.01
C ILE A 179 10.97 -20.66 17.28
N THR A 180 11.58 -21.45 18.18
CA THR A 180 12.63 -21.00 19.08
C THR A 180 13.92 -21.38 18.36
N MET A 181 14.75 -20.41 17.99
CA MET A 181 16.05 -20.70 17.39
C MET A 181 16.98 -21.15 18.52
N GLU A 182 17.20 -22.45 18.65
CA GLU A 182 18.36 -23.00 19.35
C GLU A 182 19.45 -23.31 18.31
N GLU A 183 20.69 -22.98 18.68
CA GLU A 183 21.89 -22.94 17.85
C GLU A 183 22.30 -24.32 17.29
N GLU A 184 22.70 -24.36 16.02
CA GLU A 184 23.77 -25.27 15.58
C GLU A 184 24.96 -24.38 15.16
N ASN A 185 25.93 -24.29 16.06
CA ASN A 185 27.24 -23.69 15.80
C ASN A 185 27.98 -24.60 14.83
N ASN A 186 28.13 -24.16 13.58
CA ASN A 186 29.20 -24.64 12.73
C ASN A 186 30.01 -23.43 12.27
N SER A 187 31.18 -23.30 12.89
CA SER A 187 32.19 -22.31 12.59
C SER A 187 32.80 -22.61 11.24
N ASP A 188 32.42 -21.86 10.21
CA ASP A 188 33.30 -21.60 9.08
C ASP A 188 33.74 -20.14 9.17
N SER A 189 35.02 -20.00 9.49
CA SER A 189 35.74 -18.74 9.56
C SER A 189 36.00 -18.23 8.13
N ASP A 190 35.11 -17.39 7.63
CA ASP A 190 35.45 -16.50 6.54
C ASP A 190 35.86 -15.14 7.12
N PHE A 191 37.08 -14.75 6.79
CA PHE A 191 37.64 -13.42 7.01
C PHE A 191 36.68 -12.36 6.41
N GLU A 192 35.91 -11.66 7.25
CA GLU A 192 35.28 -10.41 6.85
C GLU A 192 36.05 -9.26 7.50
N GLU A 193 36.69 -8.46 6.64
CA GLU A 193 37.29 -7.18 7.00
C GLU A 193 36.28 -6.37 7.81
N GLU A 194 36.68 -5.99 9.03
CA GLU A 194 36.05 -4.93 9.83
C GLU A 194 36.16 -3.61 9.08
N GLN A 195 35.39 -3.44 8.01
CA GLN A 195 35.26 -2.17 7.32
C GLN A 195 34.25 -1.34 8.13
N ASP A 196 34.68 -0.19 8.63
CA ASP A 196 33.89 0.74 9.44
C ASP A 196 32.53 1.08 8.80
N TRP A 197 31.47 0.39 9.21
CA TRP A 197 30.10 0.53 8.68
C TRP A 197 29.26 1.58 9.41
N GLU A 198 29.84 2.67 9.89
CA GLU A 198 29.08 3.72 10.59
C GLU A 198 28.04 4.42 9.68
N TYR A 199 28.14 4.25 8.36
CA TYR A 199 27.21 4.81 7.38
C TYR A 199 26.56 3.75 6.48
N LEU A 200 25.37 3.27 6.86
CA LEU A 200 24.52 2.48 5.96
C LEU A 200 23.69 3.40 5.07
N GLU A 201 24.00 3.41 3.77
CA GLU A 201 23.23 4.17 2.77
C GLU A 201 21.80 3.64 2.60
N GLN A 202 20.84 4.55 2.49
CA GLN A 202 19.43 4.23 2.25
C GLN A 202 19.21 3.88 0.77
N LEU A 203 19.12 2.58 0.47
CA LEU A 203 18.85 2.10 -0.90
C LEU A 203 17.36 2.01 -1.25
N GLU A 204 16.49 1.95 -0.24
CA GLU A 204 15.04 1.92 -0.45
C GLU A 204 14.49 3.32 -0.69
N TYR A 205 13.69 3.47 -1.74
CA TYR A 205 12.83 4.64 -1.95
C TYR A 205 11.36 4.25 -1.84
N LEU A 206 10.52 5.23 -1.53
CA LEU A 206 9.07 5.10 -1.52
C LEU A 206 8.55 5.47 -2.91
N GLN A 207 7.93 4.50 -3.59
CA GLN A 207 7.31 4.69 -4.89
C GLN A 207 5.85 5.12 -4.72
N LEU A 208 5.48 6.29 -5.26
CA LEU A 208 4.10 6.78 -5.28
C LEU A 208 3.37 6.27 -6.54
N GLN A 209 2.09 5.92 -6.40
CA GLN A 209 1.21 5.72 -7.55
C GLN A 209 0.86 7.06 -8.19
N LEU A 210 0.53 7.07 -9.48
CA LEU A 210 0.18 8.31 -10.21
C LEU A 210 -0.97 9.08 -9.53
N VAL A 211 -2.03 8.36 -9.15
CA VAL A 211 -3.15 8.93 -8.41
C VAL A 211 -2.76 9.47 -7.03
N GLU A 212 -1.80 8.84 -6.35
CA GLU A 212 -1.28 9.31 -5.06
C GLU A 212 -0.45 10.58 -5.26
N THR A 213 0.44 10.61 -6.24
CA THR A 213 1.26 11.78 -6.59
C THR A 213 0.36 12.96 -6.95
N PHE A 214 -0.59 12.77 -7.85
CA PHE A 214 -1.51 13.84 -8.24
C PHE A 214 -2.36 14.30 -7.05
N PHE A 215 -2.85 13.39 -6.20
CA PHE A 215 -3.57 13.77 -4.98
C PHE A 215 -2.71 14.59 -4.00
N LEU A 216 -1.45 14.20 -3.79
CA LEU A 216 -0.53 14.90 -2.90
C LEU A 216 -0.13 16.29 -3.43
N LYS A 217 -0.03 16.47 -4.75
CA LYS A 217 0.28 17.76 -5.38
C LYS A 217 -0.97 18.64 -5.52
N PHE A 218 -1.99 18.16 -6.21
CA PHE A 218 -3.20 18.93 -6.52
C PHE A 218 -4.14 19.05 -5.32
N GLY A 219 -4.43 17.95 -4.61
CA GLY A 219 -5.42 17.95 -3.53
C GLY A 219 -4.91 18.49 -2.20
N LEU A 220 -3.61 18.32 -1.91
CA LEU A 220 -3.01 18.69 -0.63
C LEU A 220 -1.85 19.69 -0.73
N ASN A 221 -1.26 19.86 -1.91
CA ASN A 221 -0.08 20.69 -2.15
C ASN A 221 1.07 20.46 -1.16
N VAL A 222 1.38 19.19 -0.86
CA VAL A 222 2.44 18.79 0.09
C VAL A 222 3.70 18.25 -0.57
N ILE A 223 3.69 18.05 -1.89
CA ILE A 223 4.86 17.57 -2.63
C ILE A 223 5.32 18.60 -3.66
N ASN A 224 6.62 18.59 -3.91
CA ASN A 224 7.26 19.32 -4.98
C ASN A 224 7.92 18.33 -5.94
N ILE A 225 7.75 18.52 -7.25
CA ILE A 225 8.33 17.64 -8.26
C ILE A 225 9.24 18.50 -9.12
N PRO A 226 10.57 18.44 -8.95
CA PRO A 226 11.50 19.21 -9.76
C PRO A 226 11.27 18.92 -11.25
N GLY A 227 11.09 19.97 -12.04
CA GLY A 227 10.82 19.89 -13.48
C GLY A 227 9.34 19.83 -13.86
N ILE A 228 8.41 19.78 -12.89
CA ILE A 228 6.97 19.94 -13.13
C ILE A 228 6.49 21.15 -12.31
N SER A 229 6.11 22.21 -13.01
CA SER A 229 5.82 23.50 -12.38
C SER A 229 4.34 23.62 -12.00
N SER A 230 3.44 23.19 -12.88
CA SER A 230 2.00 23.34 -12.69
C SER A 230 1.29 22.01 -12.38
N SER A 231 0.12 22.11 -11.72
CA SER A 231 -0.73 20.93 -11.49
C SER A 231 -1.27 20.36 -12.81
N PHE A 232 -1.47 21.20 -13.82
CA PHE A 232 -1.91 20.75 -15.15
C PHE A 232 -0.81 19.96 -15.88
N GLU A 233 0.44 20.41 -15.80
CA GLU A 233 1.58 19.68 -16.36
C GLU A 233 1.72 18.29 -15.71
N LEU A 234 1.51 18.19 -14.39
CA LEU A 234 1.47 16.90 -13.71
C LEU A 234 0.28 16.03 -14.18
N PHE A 235 -0.91 16.64 -14.33
CA PHE A 235 -2.10 15.95 -14.80
C PHE A 235 -1.89 15.37 -16.22
N GLU A 236 -1.37 16.16 -17.14
CA GLU A 236 -1.04 15.74 -18.51
C GLU A 236 0.02 14.63 -18.50
N THR A 237 1.10 14.83 -17.74
CA THR A 237 2.15 13.82 -17.57
C THR A 237 1.59 12.49 -17.09
N CYS A 238 0.67 12.51 -16.13
CA CYS A 238 0.03 11.29 -15.62
C CYS A 238 -0.93 10.65 -16.63
N CYS A 239 -1.71 11.43 -17.39
CA CYS A 239 -2.58 10.92 -18.45
C CYS A 239 -1.77 10.19 -19.53
N LEU A 240 -0.67 10.81 -19.96
CA LEU A 240 0.23 10.30 -21.02
C LEU A 240 0.96 9.00 -20.64
N GLN A 241 0.96 8.60 -19.36
CA GLN A 241 1.51 7.31 -18.96
C GLN A 241 0.63 6.12 -19.33
N TYR A 242 -0.67 6.34 -19.56
CA TYR A 242 -1.61 5.28 -19.92
C TYR A 242 -1.90 5.27 -21.42
N GLU A 243 -2.21 6.44 -21.99
CA GLU A 243 -2.63 6.59 -23.38
C GLU A 243 -1.99 7.83 -23.99
N THR A 244 -1.63 7.78 -25.27
CA THR A 244 -1.05 8.93 -25.98
C THR A 244 -2.08 9.99 -26.34
N ASN A 245 -3.32 9.60 -26.59
CA ASN A 245 -4.43 10.50 -26.86
C ASN A 245 -5.27 10.66 -25.59
N ILE A 246 -5.21 11.83 -24.97
CA ILE A 246 -5.95 12.09 -23.73
C ILE A 246 -7.41 12.33 -24.08
N GLN A 247 -8.29 11.54 -23.46
CA GLN A 247 -9.74 11.58 -23.63
C GLN A 247 -10.42 11.63 -22.25
N PRO A 248 -11.72 12.00 -22.16
CA PRO A 248 -12.43 12.03 -20.87
C PRO A 248 -12.44 10.68 -20.13
N ASN A 249 -12.44 9.58 -20.88
CA ASN A 249 -12.45 8.21 -20.34
C ASN A 249 -11.03 7.64 -20.09
N ASN A 250 -9.99 8.47 -20.16
CA ASN A 250 -8.60 8.05 -19.94
C ASN A 250 -8.44 7.36 -18.57
N LYS A 251 -7.72 6.22 -18.56
CA LYS A 251 -7.60 5.38 -17.36
C LYS A 251 -7.08 6.12 -16.12
N PHE A 252 -6.12 7.04 -16.27
CA PHE A 252 -5.62 7.81 -15.14
C PHE A 252 -6.71 8.69 -14.52
N ILE A 253 -7.48 9.38 -15.36
CA ILE A 253 -8.55 10.29 -14.90
C ILE A 253 -9.59 9.49 -14.11
N LEU A 254 -10.04 8.36 -14.67
CA LEU A 254 -11.00 7.47 -14.03
C LEU A 254 -10.48 6.94 -12.68
N ASP A 255 -9.24 6.46 -12.66
CA ASP A 255 -8.59 5.99 -11.43
C ASP A 255 -8.45 7.09 -10.40
N TYR A 256 -8.13 8.31 -10.81
CA TYR A 256 -7.99 9.45 -9.92
C TYR A 256 -9.32 9.89 -9.32
N VAL A 257 -10.38 9.98 -10.13
CA VAL A 257 -11.74 10.32 -9.65
C VAL A 257 -12.18 9.33 -8.58
N VAL A 258 -12.00 8.03 -8.82
CA VAL A 258 -12.36 6.98 -7.85
C VAL A 258 -11.46 7.01 -6.62
N TYR A 259 -10.15 7.19 -6.81
CA TYR A 259 -9.20 7.33 -5.72
C TYR A 259 -9.58 8.51 -4.82
N HIS A 260 -9.82 9.69 -5.40
CA HIS A 260 -10.22 10.90 -4.69
C HIS A 260 -11.55 10.69 -3.96
N HIS A 261 -12.56 10.12 -4.61
CA HIS A 261 -13.86 9.79 -4.02
C HIS A 261 -13.74 8.95 -2.74
N PHE A 262 -12.97 7.85 -2.77
CA PHE A 262 -12.82 7.03 -1.57
C PHE A 262 -11.94 7.70 -0.50
N ARG A 263 -10.95 8.51 -0.90
CA ARG A 263 -10.14 9.30 0.06
C ARG A 263 -10.98 10.35 0.79
N THR A 264 -11.92 11.03 0.11
CA THR A 264 -12.81 12.02 0.74
C THR A 264 -13.84 11.36 1.66
N LEU A 265 -14.26 10.13 1.37
CA LEU A 265 -15.06 9.29 2.27
C LEU A 265 -14.26 8.76 3.48
N GLY A 266 -12.96 9.05 3.57
CA GLY A 266 -12.11 8.67 4.70
C GLY A 266 -11.49 7.27 4.59
N TRP A 267 -11.60 6.60 3.45
CA TRP A 267 -10.95 5.31 3.23
C TRP A 267 -9.45 5.49 2.98
N CYS A 268 -8.65 4.58 3.53
CA CYS A 268 -7.27 4.39 3.09
C CYS A 268 -7.28 3.51 1.83
N VAL A 269 -7.02 4.15 0.69
CA VAL A 269 -6.99 3.53 -0.64
C VAL A 269 -5.57 3.03 -0.95
N ARG A 270 -5.44 1.79 -1.42
CA ARG A 270 -4.16 1.17 -1.82
C ARG A 270 -4.33 0.38 -3.10
N SER A 271 -3.25 0.09 -3.83
CA SER A 271 -3.28 -0.79 -5.02
C SER A 271 -3.92 -2.17 -4.74
N GLY A 272 -4.86 -2.55 -5.61
CA GLY A 272 -5.57 -3.83 -5.60
C GLY A 272 -4.97 -4.94 -6.46
N ILE A 273 -3.80 -4.73 -7.05
CA ILE A 273 -3.17 -5.67 -8.00
C ILE A 273 -3.05 -7.11 -7.46
N LYS A 274 -2.90 -7.27 -6.15
CA LYS A 274 -2.82 -8.59 -5.48
C LYS A 274 -4.09 -9.43 -5.61
N PHE A 275 -5.23 -8.80 -5.89
CA PHE A 275 -6.54 -9.45 -6.00
C PHE A 275 -7.17 -9.23 -7.37
N GLY A 276 -6.41 -8.70 -8.34
CA GLY A 276 -6.89 -8.46 -9.70
C GLY A 276 -7.91 -7.32 -9.79
N THR A 277 -7.83 -6.33 -8.91
CA THR A 277 -8.66 -5.12 -8.89
C THR A 277 -7.78 -3.86 -8.86
N ASP A 278 -8.36 -2.69 -9.11
CA ASP A 278 -7.60 -1.43 -9.15
C ASP A 278 -7.20 -0.99 -7.73
N PHE A 279 -8.16 -1.02 -6.80
CA PHE A 279 -7.95 -0.54 -5.43
C PHE A 279 -8.40 -1.52 -4.34
N LEU A 280 -7.88 -1.28 -3.15
CA LEU A 280 -8.29 -1.85 -1.87
C LEU A 280 -8.64 -0.74 -0.91
N LEU A 281 -9.74 -0.91 -0.19
CA LEU A 281 -10.19 0.05 0.81
C LEU A 281 -9.96 -0.51 2.21
N TYR A 282 -9.22 0.25 3.00
CA TYR A 282 -8.98 0.01 4.42
C TYR A 282 -9.72 1.08 5.23
N LYS A 283 -10.46 0.67 6.26
CA LYS A 283 -11.15 1.61 7.14
C LYS A 283 -10.19 2.57 7.86
N ARG A 284 -9.04 2.05 8.27
CA ARG A 284 -8.01 2.85 8.99
C ARG A 284 -6.63 2.74 8.38
N GLY A 285 -6.24 1.55 7.91
CA GLY A 285 -4.98 1.32 7.20
C GLY A 285 -4.42 -0.09 7.42
N PRO A 286 -3.39 -0.48 6.65
CA PRO A 286 -2.83 -1.84 6.67
C PRO A 286 -2.34 -2.35 8.04
N PRO A 287 -1.73 -1.53 8.92
CA PRO A 287 -1.28 -2.00 10.24
C PRO A 287 -2.41 -2.36 11.20
N PHE A 288 -3.61 -1.82 11.00
CA PHE A 288 -4.74 -1.97 11.93
C PHE A 288 -5.66 -3.12 11.55
N THR A 289 -6.09 -3.16 10.28
CA THR A 289 -7.09 -4.10 9.78
C THR A 289 -6.75 -4.52 8.36
N HIS A 290 -7.24 -5.68 7.94
CA HIS A 290 -7.22 -6.05 6.53
C HIS A 290 -8.13 -5.12 5.71
N ALA A 291 -7.86 -4.99 4.41
CA ALA A 291 -8.78 -4.31 3.49
C ALA A 291 -10.15 -5.00 3.51
N GLU A 292 -11.21 -4.20 3.52
CA GLU A 292 -12.59 -4.67 3.56
C GLU A 292 -13.13 -4.86 2.14
N TYR A 293 -12.86 -3.90 1.26
CA TYR A 293 -13.34 -3.86 -0.11
C TYR A 293 -12.21 -4.01 -1.12
N CYS A 294 -12.48 -4.73 -2.21
CA CYS A 294 -11.72 -4.70 -3.46
C CYS A 294 -12.55 -3.94 -4.49
N VAL A 295 -11.97 -2.90 -5.08
CA VAL A 295 -12.64 -1.99 -6.01
C VAL A 295 -12.11 -2.21 -7.41
N LEU A 296 -13.00 -2.51 -8.34
CA LEU A 296 -12.74 -2.54 -9.78
C LEU A 296 -13.42 -1.33 -10.43
N VAL A 297 -12.61 -0.50 -11.10
CA VAL A 297 -13.08 0.65 -11.86
C VAL A 297 -13.54 0.16 -13.23
N MET A 298 -14.79 0.46 -13.57
CA MET A 298 -15.43 0.04 -14.81
C MET A 298 -15.39 1.21 -15.79
N ASN A 299 -14.70 1.03 -16.93
CA ASN A 299 -14.83 1.93 -18.07
C ASN A 299 -16.01 1.46 -18.93
N SER A 300 -17.07 2.28 -18.99
CA SER A 300 -18.36 1.95 -19.61
C SER A 300 -18.28 1.66 -21.11
N GLU A 301 -17.30 2.23 -21.82
CA GLU A 301 -17.24 2.15 -23.28
C GLU A 301 -16.31 1.04 -23.79
N GLU A 302 -15.20 0.78 -23.09
CA GLU A 302 -14.14 -0.10 -23.60
C GLU A 302 -14.04 -1.45 -22.88
N GLN A 303 -14.50 -1.53 -21.62
CA GLN A 303 -14.19 -2.67 -20.75
C GLN A 303 -15.43 -3.54 -20.49
N GLN A 304 -15.82 -4.31 -21.52
CA GLN A 304 -16.83 -5.35 -21.35
C GLN A 304 -16.20 -6.59 -20.71
N PHE A 305 -16.41 -6.76 -19.41
CA PHE A 305 -16.09 -8.02 -18.74
C PHE A 305 -17.16 -9.05 -19.06
N ASP A 306 -16.76 -10.14 -19.73
CA ASP A 306 -17.62 -11.31 -19.84
C ASP A 306 -17.89 -11.92 -18.46
N TRP A 307 -19.00 -12.65 -18.34
CA TRP A 307 -19.45 -13.31 -17.13
C TRP A 307 -18.35 -14.16 -16.49
N PHE A 308 -17.58 -14.91 -17.29
CA PHE A 308 -16.48 -15.72 -16.77
C PHE A 308 -15.38 -14.89 -16.10
N GLN A 309 -15.03 -13.73 -16.67
CA GLN A 309 -14.01 -12.84 -16.10
C GLN A 309 -14.51 -12.23 -14.78
N MET A 310 -15.76 -11.79 -14.75
CA MET A 310 -16.38 -11.24 -13.53
C MET A 310 -16.47 -12.31 -12.43
N ALA A 311 -16.92 -13.52 -12.78
CA ALA A 311 -17.00 -14.65 -11.86
C ALA A 311 -15.62 -15.09 -11.34
N ALA A 312 -14.59 -15.06 -12.19
CA ALA A 312 -13.21 -15.37 -11.79
C ALA A 312 -12.68 -14.36 -10.77
N LYS A 313 -12.85 -13.05 -11.01
CA LYS A 313 -12.48 -11.99 -10.06
C LYS A 313 -13.25 -12.16 -8.74
N ALA A 314 -14.57 -12.33 -8.81
CA ALA A 314 -15.41 -12.55 -7.64
C ALA A 314 -15.00 -13.78 -6.83
N ARG A 315 -14.56 -14.86 -7.49
CA ARG A 315 -14.03 -16.06 -6.82
C ARG A 315 -12.75 -15.77 -6.06
N VAL A 316 -11.79 -15.08 -6.67
CA VAL A 316 -10.51 -14.71 -6.03
C VAL A 316 -10.76 -13.84 -4.81
N ILE A 317 -11.59 -12.80 -4.97
CA ILE A 317 -11.93 -11.83 -3.91
C ILE A 317 -12.70 -12.51 -2.77
N GLY A 318 -13.70 -13.34 -3.10
CA GLY A 318 -14.47 -14.10 -2.13
C GLY A 318 -13.63 -15.10 -1.33
N THR A 319 -12.61 -15.70 -1.95
CA THR A 319 -11.68 -16.64 -1.27
C THR A 319 -10.89 -15.95 -0.16
N VAL A 320 -10.55 -14.67 -0.33
CA VAL A 320 -9.85 -13.85 0.67
C VAL A 320 -10.79 -13.08 1.59
N LYS A 321 -12.09 -13.42 1.57
CA LYS A 321 -13.16 -12.83 2.41
C LYS A 321 -13.24 -11.30 2.31
N LYS A 322 -13.04 -10.76 1.11
CA LYS A 322 -13.23 -9.34 0.82
C LYS A 322 -14.54 -9.13 0.07
N ILE A 323 -15.08 -7.92 0.16
CA ILE A 323 -16.27 -7.52 -0.58
C ILE A 323 -15.84 -6.95 -1.92
N PHE A 324 -16.50 -7.40 -3.00
CA PHE A 324 -16.21 -6.92 -4.35
C PHE A 324 -17.11 -5.73 -4.68
N VAL A 325 -16.50 -4.61 -5.07
CA VAL A 325 -17.20 -3.38 -5.45
C VAL A 325 -16.86 -3.05 -6.89
N LEU A 326 -17.89 -2.88 -7.71
CA LEU A 326 -17.80 -2.37 -9.06
C LEU A 326 -18.10 -0.88 -9.02
N VAL A 327 -17.24 -0.08 -9.62
CA VAL A 327 -17.40 1.38 -9.63
C VAL A 327 -17.55 1.85 -11.07
N TYR A 328 -18.72 2.40 -11.37
CA TYR A 328 -19.06 2.97 -12.68
C TYR A 328 -18.87 4.47 -12.63
N ILE A 329 -18.34 5.04 -13.71
CA ILE A 329 -18.05 6.45 -13.82
C ILE A 329 -18.81 7.00 -15.03
N GLU A 330 -19.60 8.05 -14.82
CA GLU A 330 -20.16 8.85 -15.91
C GLU A 330 -19.16 9.95 -16.28
N CYS A 331 -18.67 9.90 -17.51
CA CYS A 331 -17.69 10.87 -18.04
C CYS A 331 -18.39 12.11 -18.61
N PRO A 332 -17.75 13.29 -18.55
CA PRO A 332 -18.20 14.47 -19.27
C PRO A 332 -18.04 14.29 -20.79
N SER A 333 -18.73 15.12 -21.56
CA SER A 333 -18.67 15.07 -23.02
C SER A 333 -17.30 15.48 -23.58
N LEU A 334 -16.97 15.01 -24.78
CA LEU A 334 -15.72 15.37 -25.46
C LEU A 334 -15.59 16.89 -25.69
N GLN A 335 -16.71 17.59 -25.90
CA GLN A 335 -16.71 19.05 -26.06
C GLN A 335 -16.27 19.76 -24.78
N GLU A 336 -16.82 19.36 -23.64
CA GLU A 336 -16.46 19.93 -22.33
C GLU A 336 -15.01 19.61 -21.95
N PHE A 337 -14.51 18.45 -22.36
CA PHE A 337 -13.11 18.08 -22.17
C PHE A 337 -12.16 18.93 -23.02
N ASN A 338 -12.49 19.16 -24.29
CA ASN A 338 -11.69 20.01 -25.16
C ASN A 338 -11.65 21.45 -24.64
N GLU A 339 -12.78 21.97 -24.17
CA GLU A 339 -12.84 23.27 -23.50
C GLU A 339 -11.91 23.30 -22.27
N PHE A 340 -11.99 22.29 -21.39
CA PHE A 340 -11.09 22.14 -20.25
C PHE A 340 -9.61 22.19 -20.64
N ILE A 341 -9.18 21.39 -21.63
CA ILE A 341 -7.78 21.36 -22.07
C ILE A 341 -7.32 22.73 -22.62
N THR A 342 -8.20 23.46 -23.30
CA THR A 342 -7.86 24.80 -23.80
C THR A 342 -7.73 25.83 -22.68
N THR A 343 -8.64 25.83 -21.72
CA THR A 343 -8.66 26.82 -20.62
C THR A 343 -7.58 26.55 -19.58
N CYS A 344 -7.26 25.28 -19.32
CA CYS A 344 -6.37 24.91 -18.23
C CYS A 344 -4.88 25.21 -18.50
N LYS A 345 -4.50 25.49 -19.75
CA LYS A 345 -3.14 25.92 -20.11
C LYS A 345 -2.76 27.26 -19.50
N ASP A 346 -3.76 28.09 -19.20
CA ASP A 346 -3.59 29.44 -18.66
C ASP A 346 -3.92 29.54 -17.15
N ASP A 347 -4.29 28.44 -16.49
CA ASP A 347 -4.72 28.41 -15.08
C ASP A 347 -3.65 27.79 -14.15
N ASP A 348 -3.09 28.61 -13.25
CA ASP A 348 -2.14 28.17 -12.22
C ASP A 348 -2.82 27.72 -10.92
N ASP A 349 -4.05 28.20 -10.63
CA ASP A 349 -4.71 28.00 -9.34
C ASP A 349 -5.37 26.61 -9.21
N GLY A 350 -5.42 25.84 -10.30
CA GLY A 350 -6.02 24.49 -10.34
C GLY A 350 -7.54 24.48 -10.22
N LEU A 351 -8.18 25.65 -10.25
CA LEU A 351 -9.64 25.78 -10.14
C LEU A 351 -10.34 25.17 -11.36
N VAL A 352 -9.75 25.32 -12.55
CA VAL A 352 -10.26 24.73 -13.80
C VAL A 352 -10.23 23.21 -13.72
N ILE A 353 -9.14 22.61 -13.23
CA ILE A 353 -9.03 21.16 -13.03
C ILE A 353 -10.10 20.67 -12.05
N ARG A 354 -10.29 21.38 -10.93
CA ARG A 354 -11.32 21.03 -9.94
C ARG A 354 -12.71 21.03 -10.56
N ASN A 355 -13.03 22.08 -11.32
CA ASN A 355 -14.34 22.23 -11.97
C ASN A 355 -14.57 21.19 -13.05
N PHE A 356 -13.52 20.76 -13.74
CA PHE A 356 -13.60 19.66 -14.70
C PHE A 356 -13.84 18.32 -13.99
N LEU A 357 -13.05 17.99 -12.96
CA LEU A 357 -13.17 16.73 -12.24
C LEU A 357 -14.51 16.58 -11.50
N SER A 358 -15.14 17.68 -11.08
CA SER A 358 -16.45 17.65 -10.43
C SER A 358 -17.60 17.26 -11.37
N LYS A 359 -17.38 17.27 -12.69
CA LYS A 359 -18.37 16.82 -13.68
C LYS A 359 -18.50 15.30 -13.73
N TYR A 360 -17.49 14.55 -13.27
CA TYR A 360 -17.55 13.09 -13.21
C TYR A 360 -18.48 12.64 -12.10
N LYS A 361 -19.31 11.63 -12.37
CA LYS A 361 -20.17 11.02 -11.34
C LYS A 361 -19.76 9.58 -11.08
N VAL A 362 -19.66 9.23 -9.81
CA VAL A 362 -19.22 7.91 -9.35
C VAL A 362 -20.42 7.14 -8.79
N SER A 363 -20.66 5.95 -9.32
CA SER A 363 -21.69 5.01 -8.85
C SER A 363 -21.06 3.71 -8.37
N GLU A 364 -21.40 3.29 -7.15
CA GLU A 364 -20.85 2.09 -6.52
C GLU A 364 -21.88 0.96 -6.49
N ILE A 365 -21.49 -0.23 -6.96
CA ILE A 365 -22.33 -1.43 -6.91
C ILE A 365 -21.58 -2.53 -6.16
N LEU A 366 -22.19 -3.02 -5.08
CA LEU A 366 -21.68 -4.17 -4.36
C LEU A 366 -21.97 -5.46 -5.15
N TYR A 367 -20.92 -6.11 -5.63
CA TYR A 367 -21.06 -7.42 -6.25
C TYR A 367 -21.05 -8.52 -5.18
N ARG A 368 -22.15 -9.26 -5.09
CA ARG A 368 -22.24 -10.49 -4.28
C ARG A 368 -22.46 -11.68 -5.18
N ARG A 369 -21.59 -12.69 -5.04
CA ARG A 369 -21.79 -13.96 -5.72
C ARG A 369 -23.08 -14.60 -5.21
N TRP A 370 -24.00 -14.88 -6.12
CA TRP A 370 -25.19 -15.65 -5.82
C TRP A 370 -24.81 -17.09 -5.43
N SER A 371 -25.34 -17.56 -4.30
CA SER A 371 -25.10 -18.89 -3.76
C SER A 371 -26.45 -19.54 -3.48
N PRO A 372 -26.85 -20.59 -4.22
CA PRO A 372 -28.18 -21.19 -4.05
C PRO A 372 -28.52 -21.58 -2.60
N SER A 373 -27.51 -21.95 -1.80
CA SER A 373 -27.68 -22.36 -0.40
C SER A 373 -27.81 -21.19 0.59
N ARG A 374 -27.47 -19.96 0.20
CA ARG A 374 -27.47 -18.77 1.09
C ARG A 374 -28.36 -17.63 0.62
N THR A 375 -28.71 -17.59 -0.67
CA THR A 375 -29.50 -16.53 -1.32
C THR A 375 -30.74 -17.07 -2.03
N ARG A 376 -31.21 -18.25 -1.61
CA ARG A 376 -32.59 -18.68 -1.85
C ARG A 376 -33.43 -18.01 -0.78
N ASP A 377 -34.02 -16.87 -1.12
CA ASP A 377 -35.28 -16.47 -0.48
C ASP A 377 -36.38 -17.44 -0.92
#